data_AF-A0A432XJH6-F1
#
_entry.id   AF-A0A432XJH6-F1
#
_cell.length_a   1.000
_cell.length_b   1.000
_cell.length_c   1.000
_cell.angle_alpha   90.00
_cell.angle_beta   90.00
_cell.angle_gamma   90.00
#
_symmetry.space_group_name_H-M   'P 1'
#
loop_
_entity.id
_entity.type
_entity.pdbx_description
1 polymer ?
#
loop_
_entity_poly.entity_id
_entity_poly.type
_entity_poly.pdbx_seq_one_letter_code
_entity_poly.pdbx_strand_id
1 'polypeptide(L)'
;MRPTNVAFRFALLLWIMISAPTFSQEGGPEKGQIELASVSAKVWGSYTIRHMQFPSEKWEFYVVVVPKDVRQGTLIEMAKDFYNKFPKTRARFFSDEEHIQQYVDRDKYMNDNSGKVPEVEFPDSTWVKNHLLGNINNRSTKYNRQWMLENRYGSRIELLP
;
A
#
# COMPACT_ATOMS: atom_id res chain seq x y z
N MET A 1 3.71 69.82 -15.26
CA MET A 1 4.42 68.52 -15.32
C MET A 1 4.17 67.78 -14.02
N ARG A 2 3.59 66.57 -14.08
CA ARG A 2 3.41 65.65 -12.94
C ARG A 2 4.07 64.32 -13.31
N PRO A 3 4.80 63.64 -12.41
CA PRO A 3 5.37 62.34 -12.72
C PRO A 3 4.28 61.27 -12.63
N THR A 4 4.23 60.38 -13.62
CA THR A 4 3.41 59.17 -13.63
C THR A 4 4.11 58.09 -12.79
N ASN A 5 3.40 57.57 -11.79
CA ASN A 5 3.82 56.42 -10.97
C ASN A 5 3.97 55.17 -11.84
N VAL A 6 5.19 54.87 -12.27
CA VAL A 6 5.56 53.58 -12.89
C VAL A 6 6.09 52.67 -11.78
N ALA A 7 5.21 52.21 -10.89
CA ALA A 7 5.60 51.29 -9.82
C ALA A 7 4.44 50.40 -9.39
N PHE A 8 3.69 49.82 -10.34
CA PHE A 8 2.58 48.93 -9.99
C PHE A 8 2.28 47.86 -11.06
N ARG A 9 3.32 47.26 -11.66
CA ARG A 9 3.13 46.19 -12.66
C ARG A 9 3.97 44.93 -12.46
N PHE A 10 4.74 44.81 -11.38
CA PHE A 10 5.66 43.68 -11.17
C PHE A 10 5.31 42.75 -9.98
N ALA A 11 4.10 42.82 -9.43
CA ALA A 11 3.72 42.00 -8.27
C ALA A 11 2.64 40.94 -8.56
N LEU A 12 2.11 40.83 -9.78
CA LEU A 12 0.99 39.92 -10.07
C LEU A 12 1.39 38.61 -10.76
N LEU A 13 2.64 38.47 -11.20
CA LEU A 13 3.13 37.27 -11.91
C LEU A 13 3.80 36.22 -11.00
N LEU A 14 3.90 36.47 -9.69
CA LEU A 14 4.55 35.55 -8.73
C LEU A 14 3.57 34.74 -7.86
N TRP A 15 2.29 34.68 -8.23
CA TRP A 15 1.23 34.05 -7.43
C TRP A 15 0.45 32.93 -8.18
N ILE A 16 1.05 32.35 -9.23
CA ILE A 16 0.45 31.23 -9.99
C ILE A 16 1.42 30.03 -10.06
N MET A 17 2.27 29.87 -9.05
CA MET A 17 3.09 28.68 -8.90
C MET A 17 2.92 28.18 -7.47
N ILE A 18 2.62 26.89 -7.33
CA ILE A 18 2.37 26.17 -6.07
C ILE A 18 0.91 26.21 -5.61
N SER A 19 0.01 25.76 -6.46
CA SER A 19 -1.08 24.91 -6.01
C SER A 19 -1.27 23.79 -7.03
N ALA A 20 -0.25 22.93 -7.13
CA ALA A 20 -0.52 21.58 -7.61
C ALA A 20 -1.57 21.01 -6.65
N PRO A 21 -2.78 20.63 -7.11
CA PRO A 21 -3.70 19.91 -6.27
C PRO A 21 -2.97 18.64 -5.86
N THR A 22 -2.60 18.53 -4.58
CA THR A 22 -2.38 17.23 -3.98
C THR A 22 -3.72 16.52 -4.09
N PHE A 23 -3.88 15.72 -5.14
CA PHE A 23 -4.90 14.68 -5.20
C PHE A 23 -4.58 13.70 -4.08
N SER A 24 -4.89 14.08 -2.85
CA SER A 24 -5.10 13.13 -1.78
C SER A 24 -6.44 12.50 -2.12
N GLN A 25 -6.39 11.45 -2.95
CA GLN A 25 -7.55 10.61 -3.18
C GLN A 25 -7.92 10.04 -1.81
N GLU A 26 -8.94 10.62 -1.16
CA GLU A 26 -9.52 10.06 0.05
C GLU A 26 -10.19 8.73 -0.36
N GLY A 27 -9.39 7.67 -0.35
CA GLY A 27 -9.78 6.35 -0.80
C GLY A 27 -8.55 5.52 -1.12
N GLY A 28 -8.54 4.26 -0.73
CA GLY A 28 -7.52 3.33 -1.21
C GLY A 28 -7.69 3.02 -2.70
N PRO A 29 -6.79 2.22 -3.27
CA PRO A 29 -6.82 1.93 -4.69
C PRO A 29 -8.07 1.15 -5.08
N GLU A 30 -8.65 1.49 -6.23
CA GLU A 30 -9.79 0.78 -6.80
C GLU A 30 -9.37 -0.60 -7.34
N LYS A 31 -10.30 -1.56 -7.32
CA LYS A 31 -10.10 -2.87 -7.93
C LYS A 31 -9.93 -2.72 -9.44
N GLY A 32 -8.87 -3.30 -9.99
CA GLY A 32 -8.56 -3.19 -11.42
C GLY A 32 -7.08 -3.05 -11.71
N GLN A 33 -6.77 -2.60 -12.92
CA GLN A 33 -5.38 -2.34 -13.32
C GLN A 33 -4.82 -1.12 -12.59
N ILE A 34 -3.54 -1.19 -12.24
CA ILE A 34 -2.78 -0.09 -11.65
C ILE A 34 -1.37 -0.10 -12.23
N GLU A 35 -0.80 1.08 -12.45
CA GLU A 35 0.61 1.23 -12.77
C GLU A 35 1.38 1.65 -11.51
N LEU A 36 2.44 0.90 -11.18
CA LEU A 36 3.33 1.17 -10.05
C LEU A 36 4.78 1.13 -10.54
N ALA A 37 5.51 2.23 -10.40
CA ALA A 37 6.89 2.35 -10.89
C ALA A 37 7.05 1.87 -12.35
N SER A 38 6.12 2.26 -13.23
CA SER A 38 6.05 1.84 -14.65
C SER A 38 5.85 0.34 -14.87
N VAL A 39 5.39 -0.39 -13.86
CA VAL A 39 5.00 -1.80 -13.96
C VAL A 39 3.48 -1.90 -13.88
N SER A 40 2.86 -2.57 -14.87
CA SER A 40 1.44 -2.90 -14.84
C SER A 40 1.18 -4.00 -13.80
N ALA A 41 0.27 -3.72 -12.88
CA ALA A 41 -0.16 -4.60 -11.82
C ALA A 41 -1.69 -4.56 -11.70
N LYS A 42 -2.26 -5.43 -10.86
CA LYS A 42 -3.69 -5.50 -10.63
C LYS A 42 -4.01 -5.45 -9.14
N VAL A 43 -4.88 -4.53 -8.77
CA VAL A 43 -5.55 -4.55 -7.47
C VAL A 43 -6.63 -5.63 -7.55
N TRP A 44 -6.41 -6.75 -6.90
CA TRP A 44 -7.34 -7.88 -6.88
C TRP A 44 -8.59 -7.57 -6.05
N GLY A 45 -8.40 -6.83 -4.95
CA GLY A 45 -9.44 -6.37 -4.04
C GLY A 45 -8.84 -5.93 -2.71
N SER A 46 -9.71 -5.67 -1.74
CA SER A 46 -9.31 -5.42 -0.35
C SER A 46 -10.04 -6.34 0.60
N TYR A 47 -9.50 -6.47 1.80
CA TYR A 47 -10.18 -7.12 2.91
C TYR A 47 -9.75 -6.49 4.23
N THR A 48 -10.59 -6.67 5.24
CA THR A 48 -10.32 -6.14 6.57
C THR A 48 -10.09 -7.24 7.57
N ILE A 49 -9.15 -7.02 8.49
CA ILE A 49 -8.96 -7.80 9.72
C ILE A 49 -8.97 -6.88 10.96
N ARG A 50 -9.18 -7.47 12.13
CA ARG A 50 -8.78 -6.86 13.41
C ARG A 50 -7.50 -7.53 13.85
N HIS A 51 -6.38 -6.84 13.74
CA HIS A 51 -5.09 -7.49 13.92
C HIS A 51 -4.95 -8.03 15.35
N MET A 52 -4.53 -9.29 15.52
CA MET A 52 -4.48 -9.93 16.84
C MET A 52 -3.58 -9.19 17.85
N GLN A 53 -2.47 -8.59 17.38
CA GLN A 53 -1.59 -7.77 18.25
C GLN A 53 -2.12 -6.34 18.50
N PHE A 54 -3.09 -5.88 17.71
CA PHE A 54 -3.69 -4.55 17.81
C PHE A 54 -5.22 -4.65 17.71
N PRO A 55 -5.88 -5.31 18.68
CA PRO A 55 -7.28 -5.72 18.56
C PRO A 55 -8.28 -4.55 18.52
N SER A 56 -7.87 -3.37 19.02
CA SER A 56 -8.65 -2.13 18.92
C SER A 56 -8.63 -1.53 17.51
N GLU A 57 -7.70 -1.96 16.65
CA GLU A 57 -7.52 -1.40 15.31
C GLU A 57 -8.20 -2.27 14.25
N LYS A 58 -8.85 -1.60 13.30
CA LYS A 58 -9.38 -2.21 12.08
C LYS A 58 -8.39 -1.96 10.95
N TRP A 59 -7.83 -3.01 10.36
CA TRP A 59 -6.83 -2.91 9.30
C TRP A 59 -7.40 -3.37 7.98
N GLU A 60 -7.39 -2.49 6.99
CA GLU A 60 -7.67 -2.85 5.60
C GLU A 60 -6.36 -3.15 4.87
N PHE A 61 -6.30 -4.30 4.20
CA PHE A 61 -5.23 -4.68 3.28
C PHE A 61 -5.76 -4.67 1.85
N TYR A 62 -5.04 -4.02 0.96
CA TYR A 62 -5.23 -4.12 -0.49
C TYR A 62 -4.34 -5.23 -1.03
N VAL A 63 -4.91 -6.12 -1.84
CA VAL A 63 -4.17 -7.21 -2.48
C VAL A 63 -3.79 -6.77 -3.88
N VAL A 64 -2.48 -6.69 -4.14
CA VAL A 64 -1.91 -6.25 -5.41
C VAL A 64 -1.17 -7.42 -6.04
N VAL A 65 -1.54 -7.75 -7.27
CA VAL A 65 -0.94 -8.80 -8.08
C VAL A 65 0.04 -8.15 -9.05
N VAL A 66 1.29 -8.58 -9.01
CA VAL A 66 2.37 -8.04 -9.82
C VAL A 66 2.90 -9.13 -10.79
N PRO A 67 3.58 -8.76 -11.87
CA PRO A 67 4.17 -9.73 -12.80
C PRO A 67 5.15 -10.71 -12.11
N LYS A 68 5.21 -11.96 -12.60
CA LYS A 68 6.03 -13.04 -12.01
C LYS A 68 7.53 -12.78 -12.05
N ASP A 69 7.98 -11.91 -12.94
CA ASP A 69 9.38 -11.52 -13.14
C ASP A 69 9.81 -10.33 -12.26
N VAL A 70 8.89 -9.73 -11.49
CA VAL A 70 9.20 -8.67 -10.53
C VAL A 70 10.21 -9.17 -9.49
N ARG A 71 11.39 -8.55 -9.50
CA ARG A 71 12.45 -8.78 -8.52
C ARG A 71 12.29 -7.85 -7.32
N GLN A 72 12.96 -8.18 -6.22
CA GLN A 72 12.88 -7.41 -4.97
C GLN A 72 13.20 -5.91 -5.14
N GLY A 73 14.19 -5.54 -5.98
CA GLY A 73 14.49 -4.13 -6.25
C GLY A 73 13.31 -3.38 -6.89
N THR A 74 12.69 -3.99 -7.91
CA THR A 74 11.47 -3.45 -8.54
C THR A 74 10.30 -3.39 -7.56
N LEU A 75 10.12 -4.43 -6.73
CA LEU A 75 9.08 -4.46 -5.69
C LEU A 75 9.22 -3.32 -4.69
N ILE A 76 10.46 -2.96 -4.31
CA ILE A 76 10.73 -1.82 -3.42
C ILE A 76 10.24 -0.52 -4.07
N GLU A 77 10.57 -0.28 -5.34
CA GLU A 77 10.15 0.93 -6.05
C GLU A 77 8.63 0.96 -6.26
N MET A 78 8.01 -0.18 -6.58
CA MET A 78 6.55 -0.32 -6.63
C MET A 78 5.90 -0.02 -5.28
N ALA A 79 6.48 -0.47 -4.17
CA ALA A 79 5.95 -0.22 -2.82
C ALA A 79 6.05 1.26 -2.42
N LYS A 80 7.14 1.94 -2.76
CA LYS A 80 7.30 3.39 -2.56
C LYS A 80 6.27 4.17 -3.39
N ASP A 81 6.13 3.84 -4.68
CA ASP A 81 5.15 4.50 -5.55
C ASP A 81 3.71 4.25 -5.06
N PHE A 82 3.38 3.01 -4.66
CA PHE A 82 2.09 2.69 -4.06
C PHE A 82 1.83 3.53 -2.81
N TYR A 83 2.79 3.63 -1.90
CA TYR A 83 2.64 4.40 -0.68
C TYR A 83 2.52 5.90 -0.93
N ASN A 84 3.25 6.44 -1.91
CA ASN A 84 3.14 7.84 -2.31
C ASN A 84 1.75 8.16 -2.88
N LYS A 85 1.16 7.23 -3.66
CA LYS A 85 -0.20 7.36 -4.20
C LYS A 85 -1.28 7.16 -3.15
N PHE A 86 -1.07 6.20 -2.24
CA PHE A 86 -2.03 5.79 -1.22
C PHE A 86 -1.36 5.76 0.16
N PRO A 87 -1.07 6.93 0.75
CA PRO A 87 -0.35 7.00 2.01
C PRO A 87 -1.14 6.33 3.14
N LYS A 88 -0.42 5.71 4.08
CA LYS A 88 -0.99 5.03 5.25
C LYS A 88 -1.94 3.87 4.90
N THR A 89 -1.82 3.30 3.71
CA THR A 89 -2.57 2.11 3.30
C THR A 89 -1.70 0.86 3.38
N ARG A 90 -2.29 -0.28 3.77
CA ARG A 90 -1.59 -1.56 3.79
C ARG A 90 -1.82 -2.30 2.49
N ALA A 91 -0.77 -2.94 2.00
CA ALA A 91 -0.84 -3.73 0.78
C ALA A 91 -0.17 -5.09 0.98
N ARG A 92 -0.61 -6.08 0.22
CA ARG A 92 0.08 -7.37 0.06
C ARG A 92 0.36 -7.58 -1.41
N PHE A 93 1.61 -7.85 -1.74
CA PHE A 93 2.04 -8.07 -3.11
C PHE A 93 2.16 -9.57 -3.39
N PHE A 94 1.43 -10.04 -4.39
CA PHE A 94 1.47 -11.40 -4.87
C PHE A 94 1.94 -11.46 -6.33
N SER A 95 2.64 -12.52 -6.74
CA SER A 95 2.95 -12.74 -8.16
C SER A 95 1.99 -13.68 -8.88
N ASP A 96 0.98 -14.19 -8.17
CA ASP A 96 0.06 -15.20 -8.66
C ASP A 96 -1.30 -15.07 -7.96
N GLU A 97 -2.38 -15.36 -8.67
CA GLU A 97 -3.76 -15.18 -8.17
C GLU A 97 -4.40 -16.45 -7.59
N GLU A 98 -3.83 -17.63 -7.86
CA GLU A 98 -4.50 -18.92 -7.72
C GLU A 98 -5.05 -19.16 -6.30
N HIS A 99 -4.26 -18.82 -5.27
CA HIS A 99 -4.63 -19.06 -3.86
C HIS A 99 -4.87 -17.78 -3.05
N ILE A 100 -5.05 -16.62 -3.70
CA ILE A 100 -5.26 -15.35 -2.98
C ILE A 100 -6.50 -15.41 -2.07
N GLN A 101 -7.63 -15.92 -2.57
CA GLN A 101 -8.85 -15.99 -1.77
C GLN A 101 -8.67 -16.86 -0.52
N GLN A 102 -8.06 -18.04 -0.67
CA GLN A 102 -7.77 -18.94 0.46
C GLN A 102 -6.82 -18.28 1.48
N TYR A 103 -5.78 -17.57 1.00
CA TYR A 103 -4.89 -16.80 1.86
C TYR A 103 -5.66 -15.72 2.65
N VAL A 104 -6.52 -14.96 1.97
CA VAL A 104 -7.34 -13.90 2.59
C VAL A 104 -8.26 -14.48 3.67
N ASP A 105 -8.95 -15.58 3.38
CA ASP A 105 -9.87 -16.18 4.34
C ASP A 105 -9.14 -16.79 5.54
N ARG A 106 -7.97 -17.39 5.31
CA ARG A 106 -7.08 -17.85 6.37
C ARG A 106 -6.59 -16.70 7.26
N ASP A 107 -6.21 -15.57 6.67
CA ASP A 107 -5.74 -14.39 7.41
C ASP A 107 -6.86 -13.76 8.24
N LYS A 108 -8.10 -13.73 7.72
CA LYS A 108 -9.28 -13.34 8.49
C LYS A 108 -9.50 -14.28 9.67
N TYR A 109 -9.44 -15.60 9.45
CA TYR A 109 -9.61 -16.59 10.51
C TYR A 109 -8.54 -16.46 11.59
N MET A 110 -7.25 -16.32 11.22
CA MET A 110 -6.15 -16.13 12.19
C MET A 110 -6.28 -14.87 13.05
N ASN A 111 -7.00 -13.87 12.55
CA ASN A 111 -7.20 -12.60 13.24
C ASN A 111 -8.62 -12.45 13.81
N ASP A 112 -9.43 -13.50 13.76
CA ASP A 112 -10.76 -13.49 14.36
C ASP A 112 -10.71 -13.94 15.81
N ASN A 113 -10.88 -12.97 16.71
CA ASN A 113 -11.02 -13.24 18.14
C ASN A 113 -12.47 -13.52 18.56
N SER A 114 -13.44 -13.45 17.64
CA SER A 114 -14.87 -13.65 17.95
C SER A 114 -15.36 -15.09 17.78
N GLY A 115 -14.58 -15.94 17.09
CA GLY A 115 -14.95 -17.32 16.76
C GLY A 115 -16.06 -17.43 15.71
N LYS A 116 -16.31 -16.36 14.94
CA LYS A 116 -17.36 -16.29 13.92
C LYS A 116 -16.84 -16.61 12.52
N VAL A 117 -15.56 -16.42 12.27
CA VAL A 117 -14.93 -16.75 11.00
C VAL A 117 -14.64 -18.26 11.00
N PRO A 118 -15.17 -19.03 10.03
CA PRO A 118 -14.88 -20.46 9.94
C PRO A 118 -13.38 -20.73 9.84
N GLU A 119 -12.94 -21.85 10.38
CA GLU A 119 -11.60 -22.34 10.12
C GLU A 119 -11.42 -22.66 8.64
N VAL A 120 -10.28 -22.25 8.09
CA VAL A 120 -9.91 -22.43 6.69
C VAL A 120 -8.53 -23.04 6.66
N GLU A 121 -8.34 -24.05 5.82
CA GLU A 121 -7.03 -24.65 5.62
C GLU A 121 -6.03 -23.60 5.11
N PHE A 122 -4.79 -23.68 5.61
CA PHE A 122 -3.73 -22.81 5.12
C PHE A 122 -3.49 -23.11 3.63
N PRO A 123 -3.35 -22.09 2.76
CA PRO A 123 -2.98 -22.31 1.35
C PRO A 123 -1.65 -23.06 1.25
N ASP A 124 -1.36 -23.65 0.09
CA ASP A 124 -0.09 -24.35 -0.12
C ASP A 124 1.09 -23.47 0.35
N SER A 125 1.85 -23.98 1.32
CA SER A 125 2.97 -23.25 1.94
C SER A 125 4.07 -22.93 0.92
N THR A 126 4.23 -23.79 -0.10
CA THR A 126 5.10 -23.57 -1.24
C THR A 126 4.60 -22.41 -2.08
N TRP A 127 3.30 -22.35 -2.34
CA TRP A 127 2.70 -21.22 -3.05
C TRP A 127 2.91 -19.91 -2.28
N VAL A 128 2.61 -19.86 -0.99
CA VAL A 128 2.83 -18.64 -0.17
C VAL A 128 4.31 -18.24 -0.18
N LYS A 129 5.22 -19.19 -0.05
CA LYS A 129 6.66 -18.92 -0.06
C LYS A 129 7.13 -18.35 -1.40
N ASN A 130 6.55 -18.80 -2.50
CA ASN A 130 6.97 -18.40 -3.85
C ASN A 130 6.24 -17.14 -4.35
N HIS A 131 5.02 -16.90 -3.85
CA HIS A 131 4.12 -15.90 -4.43
C HIS A 131 3.76 -14.75 -3.50
N LEU A 132 3.84 -14.87 -2.17
CA LEU A 132 3.75 -13.70 -1.28
C LEU A 132 5.10 -12.98 -1.22
N LEU A 133 5.21 -11.91 -2.00
CA LEU A 133 6.46 -11.19 -2.22
C LEU A 133 6.78 -10.20 -1.10
N GLY A 134 5.76 -9.52 -0.56
CA GLY A 134 5.94 -8.54 0.50
C GLY A 134 4.64 -7.87 0.93
N ASN A 135 4.69 -7.12 2.02
CA ASN A 135 3.55 -6.40 2.58
C ASN A 135 3.95 -4.97 2.93
N ILE A 136 3.12 -3.99 2.58
CA ILE A 136 3.23 -2.65 3.17
C ILE A 136 2.48 -2.68 4.49
N ASN A 137 3.19 -2.42 5.58
CA ASN A 137 2.62 -2.46 6.91
C ASN A 137 3.38 -1.54 7.88
N ASN A 138 2.80 -1.30 9.05
CA ASN A 138 3.40 -0.49 10.11
C ASN A 138 3.26 -1.13 11.49
N ARG A 139 3.21 -2.47 11.51
CA ARG A 139 2.98 -3.25 12.73
C ARG A 139 4.18 -3.31 13.68
N SER A 140 5.39 -3.06 13.16
CA SER A 140 6.63 -3.30 13.91
C SER A 140 6.84 -2.25 15.00
N THR A 141 6.90 -2.70 16.25
CA THR A 141 7.23 -1.85 17.40
C THR A 141 8.72 -1.49 17.45
N LYS A 142 9.59 -2.34 16.90
CA LYS A 142 11.04 -2.08 16.77
C LYS A 142 11.35 -0.81 15.97
N TYR A 143 10.50 -0.48 15.01
CA TYR A 143 10.65 0.69 14.15
C TYR A 143 9.59 1.76 14.44
N ASN A 144 9.11 1.86 15.69
CA ASN A 144 8.12 2.85 16.12
C ASN A 144 6.90 2.97 15.20
N ARG A 145 6.42 1.84 14.66
CA ARG A 145 5.29 1.80 13.72
C ARG A 145 5.48 2.66 12.47
N GLN A 146 6.73 2.81 12.02
CA GLN A 146 7.02 3.37 10.71
C GLN A 146 6.47 2.45 9.62
N TRP A 147 5.98 3.04 8.53
CA TRP A 147 5.54 2.30 7.35
C TRP A 147 6.74 1.69 6.64
N MET A 148 6.61 0.42 6.26
CA MET A 148 7.69 -0.32 5.62
C MET A 148 7.13 -1.36 4.68
N LEU A 149 7.94 -1.73 3.69
CA LEU A 149 7.81 -3.00 3.00
C LEU A 149 8.45 -4.08 3.90
N GLU A 150 7.65 -5.04 4.34
CA GLU A 150 8.07 -6.22 5.11
C GLU A 150 7.95 -7.50 4.27
N ASN A 151 8.79 -8.49 4.54
CA ASN A 151 8.62 -9.82 3.97
C ASN A 151 7.43 -10.55 4.63
N ARG A 152 7.11 -11.76 4.14
CA ARG A 152 6.06 -12.63 4.69
C ARG A 152 6.16 -12.95 6.20
N TYR A 153 7.35 -12.81 6.79
CA TYR A 153 7.58 -13.06 8.22
C TYR A 153 7.58 -11.78 9.06
N GLY A 154 7.39 -10.60 8.45
CA GLY A 154 7.45 -9.31 9.14
C GLY A 154 8.85 -8.73 9.33
N SER A 155 9.86 -9.31 8.69
CA SER A 155 11.18 -8.68 8.67
C SER A 155 11.18 -7.56 7.65
N ARG A 156 11.82 -6.44 8.00
CA ARG A 156 11.96 -5.27 7.12
C ARG A 156 12.70 -5.65 5.84
N ILE A 157 12.12 -5.28 4.70
CA ILE A 157 12.81 -5.18 3.41
C ILE A 157 13.28 -3.73 3.24
N GLU A 158 12.36 -2.75 3.29
CA GLU A 158 12.67 -1.33 3.06
C GLU A 158 11.75 -0.42 3.89
N LEU A 159 12.27 0.73 4.37
CA LEU A 159 11.44 1.76 5.01
C LEU A 159 10.75 2.60 3.94
N LEU A 160 9.49 2.98 4.19
CA LEU A 160 8.75 3.86 3.29
C LEU A 160 8.85 5.32 3.76
N PRO A 161 8.81 6.29 2.82
CA PRO A 161 8.96 7.71 3.10
C PRO A 161 7.80 8.31 3.92
#